data_AF-A0A1A0TMT5-F1
#
_entry.id   AF-A0A1A0TMT5-F1
#
_cell.length_a   1.000
_cell.length_b   1.000
_cell.length_c   1.000
_cell.angle_alpha   90.00
_cell.angle_beta   90.00
_cell.angle_gamma   90.00
#
_symmetry.space_group_name_H-M   'P 1'
#
loop_
_entity.id
_entity.type
_entity.pdbx_description
1 polymer ?
#
loop_
_entity_poly.entity_id
_entity_poly.type
_entity_poly.pdbx_seq_one_letter_code
_entity_poly.pdbx_strand_id
1 'polypeptide(L)'
;MVSFLLVLVLVVAVAALLVFVTGYNRLRSADIRVAEALAGIDVELTRRASLIPSLVHTVSTFAAHEKAILDHVTSARAAVTAATTGRSVAQRSAAEGELDTAVGQVLALGQAYPQLNSSNNFLDLQRNLTETEDKLAFARQYYNDAVATLNRTVTSIPWMFVAGPAGVSEREYYQTPR
;
A
#
# COMPACT_ATOMS: atom_id res chain seq x y z
N MET A 1 19.08 -45.06 -33.98
CA MET A 1 18.50 -45.02 -32.62
C MET A 1 19.14 -43.91 -31.77
N VAL A 2 20.47 -43.86 -31.64
CA VAL A 2 21.18 -42.83 -30.84
C VAL A 2 20.88 -41.41 -31.31
N SER A 3 20.94 -41.14 -32.63
CA SER A 3 20.66 -39.79 -33.16
C SER A 3 19.22 -39.31 -32.89
N PHE A 4 18.24 -40.22 -32.87
CA PHE A 4 16.85 -39.89 -32.55
C PHE A 4 16.68 -39.52 -31.08
N LEU A 5 17.33 -40.26 -30.17
CA LEU A 5 17.33 -39.94 -28.74
C LEU A 5 17.99 -38.59 -28.46
N LEU A 6 19.11 -38.28 -29.14
CA LEU A 6 19.77 -36.98 -29.01
C LEU A 6 18.89 -35.82 -29.47
N VAL A 7 18.18 -35.98 -30.60
CA VAL A 7 17.23 -34.97 -31.08
C VAL A 7 16.08 -34.78 -30.08
N LEU A 8 15.53 -35.87 -29.52
CA LEU A 8 14.47 -35.79 -28.51
C LEU A 8 14.93 -35.03 -27.25
N VAL A 9 16.12 -35.35 -26.74
CA VAL A 9 16.71 -34.66 -25.57
C VAL A 9 16.91 -33.17 -25.86
N LEU A 10 17.41 -32.82 -27.04
CA LEU A 10 17.61 -31.43 -27.44
C LEU A 10 16.28 -30.66 -27.48
N VAL A 11 15.24 -31.25 -28.07
CA VAL A 11 13.91 -30.62 -28.13
C VAL A 11 13.33 -30.39 -26.74
N VAL A 12 13.44 -31.37 -25.84
CA VAL A 12 12.98 -31.23 -24.44
C VAL A 12 13.78 -30.16 -23.70
N ALA A 13 15.10 -30.10 -23.89
CA ALA A 13 15.96 -29.09 -23.28
C ALA A 13 15.62 -27.67 -23.76
N VAL A 14 15.38 -27.49 -25.06
CA VAL A 14 14.96 -26.21 -25.63
C VAL A 14 13.58 -25.80 -25.10
N ALA A 15 12.62 -26.73 -25.03
CA ALA A 15 11.30 -26.46 -24.46
C ALA A 15 11.38 -26.05 -22.98
N ALA A 16 12.20 -26.74 -22.18
CA ALA A 16 12.42 -26.41 -20.78
C ALA A 16 13.07 -25.02 -20.60
N LEU A 17 14.05 -24.68 -21.45
CA LEU A 17 14.68 -23.36 -21.44
C LEU A 17 13.68 -22.24 -21.76
N LEU A 18 12.82 -22.44 -22.76
CA LEU A 18 11.78 -21.47 -23.12
C LEU A 18 10.78 -21.24 -21.98
N VAL A 19 10.34 -22.32 -21.32
CA VAL A 19 9.48 -22.22 -20.13
C VAL A 19 10.19 -21.49 -18.99
N PHE A 20 11.48 -21.78 -18.77
CA PHE A 20 12.25 -21.11 -17.73
C PHE A 20 12.38 -19.60 -17.98
N VAL A 21 12.76 -19.18 -19.19
CA VAL A 21 12.94 -17.75 -19.53
C VAL A 21 11.61 -16.99 -19.46
N THR A 22 10.53 -17.58 -19.97
CA THR A 22 9.20 -16.96 -19.90
C THR A 22 8.69 -16.85 -18.47
N GLY A 23 8.88 -17.90 -17.66
CA GLY A 23 8.52 -17.91 -16.25
C GLY A 23 9.29 -16.88 -15.43
N TYR A 24 10.61 -16.78 -15.66
CA TYR A 24 11.47 -15.83 -14.97
C TYR A 24 11.03 -14.39 -15.21
N ASN A 25 10.80 -14.02 -16.47
CA ASN A 25 10.34 -12.67 -16.83
C ASN A 25 8.93 -12.38 -16.28
N ARG A 26 8.04 -13.37 -16.30
CA ARG A 26 6.68 -13.24 -15.76
C ARG A 26 6.69 -12.99 -14.25
N LEU A 27 7.47 -13.76 -13.51
CA LEU A 27 7.62 -13.62 -12.06
C LEU A 27 8.25 -12.26 -11.69
N ARG A 28 9.33 -11.87 -12.38
CA ARG A 28 9.95 -10.56 -12.17
C ARG A 28 9.02 -9.40 -12.49
N SER A 29 8.26 -9.49 -13.58
CA SER A 29 7.27 -8.47 -13.93
C SER A 29 6.17 -8.36 -12.87
N ALA A 30 5.66 -9.49 -12.35
CA ALA A 30 4.67 -9.48 -11.28
C ALA A 30 5.23 -8.89 -9.97
N ASP A 31 6.48 -9.20 -9.63
CA ASP A 31 7.16 -8.66 -8.44
C ASP A 31 7.35 -7.13 -8.53
N ILE A 32 7.75 -6.62 -9.70
CA ILE A 32 7.85 -5.18 -9.97
C ILE A 32 6.48 -4.51 -9.84
N ARG A 33 5.41 -5.09 -10.39
CA ARG A 33 4.04 -4.55 -10.27
C ARG A 33 3.59 -4.44 -8.81
N VAL A 34 3.94 -5.42 -7.97
CA VAL A 34 3.65 -5.34 -6.53
C VAL A 34 4.41 -4.20 -5.87
N ALA A 35 5.68 -3.99 -6.23
CA ALA A 35 6.47 -2.88 -5.70
C ALA A 35 5.93 -1.51 -6.16
N GLU A 36 5.54 -1.39 -7.43
CA GLU A 36 4.89 -0.19 -7.98
C GLU A 36 3.56 0.11 -7.27
N ALA A 37 2.73 -0.91 -7.07
CA ALA A 37 1.46 -0.75 -6.37
C ALA A 37 1.65 -0.32 -4.90
N LEU A 38 2.67 -0.85 -4.22
CA LEU A 38 3.01 -0.44 -2.86
C LEU A 38 3.48 1.01 -2.80
N ALA A 39 4.28 1.44 -3.78
CA ALA A 39 4.69 2.83 -3.90
C ALA A 39 3.48 3.78 -4.12
N GLY A 40 2.44 3.32 -4.82
CA GLY A 40 1.17 4.05 -4.95
C GLY A 40 0.49 4.31 -3.61
N ILE A 41 0.48 3.31 -2.71
CA ILE A 41 0.00 3.47 -1.34
C ILE A 41 0.86 4.50 -0.58
N ASP A 42 2.18 4.41 -0.68
CA ASP A 42 3.11 5.32 0.01
C ASP A 42 2.91 6.78 -0.43
N VAL A 43 2.59 7.03 -1.70
CA VAL A 43 2.28 8.37 -2.23
C VAL A 43 1.02 8.94 -1.57
N GLU A 44 -0.07 8.17 -1.51
CA GLU A 44 -1.33 8.67 -0.94
C GLU A 44 -1.26 8.79 0.59
N LEU A 45 -0.56 7.89 1.28
CA LEU A 45 -0.26 8.04 2.71
C LEU A 45 0.55 9.31 2.99
N THR A 46 1.57 9.59 2.19
CA THR A 46 2.38 10.79 2.32
C THR A 46 1.55 12.05 2.05
N ARG A 47 0.68 12.02 1.04
CA ARG A 47 -0.28 13.10 0.75
C ARG A 47 -1.19 13.34 1.96
N ARG A 48 -1.82 12.30 2.52
CA ARG A 48 -2.70 12.42 3.69
C ARG A 48 -1.95 12.99 4.89
N ALA A 49 -0.76 12.48 5.18
CA ALA A 49 0.11 12.96 6.26
C ALA A 49 0.58 14.41 6.06
N SER A 50 0.69 14.89 4.82
CA SER A 50 1.05 16.29 4.51
C SER A 50 -0.06 17.30 4.81
N LEU A 51 -1.32 16.86 4.88
CA LEU A 51 -2.48 17.70 5.21
C LEU A 51 -2.64 17.93 6.73
N ILE A 52 -2.07 17.05 7.56
CA ILE A 52 -2.23 17.06 9.01
C ILE A 52 -1.75 18.37 9.67
N PRO A 53 -0.59 18.97 9.32
CA PRO A 53 -0.18 20.24 9.91
C PRO A 53 -1.21 21.37 9.70
N SER A 54 -1.79 21.46 8.50
CA SER A 54 -2.83 22.44 8.17
C SER A 54 -4.13 22.15 8.93
N LEU A 55 -4.48 20.87 9.11
CA LEU A 55 -5.60 20.45 9.95
C LEU A 55 -5.41 20.85 11.40
N VAL A 56 -4.26 20.52 11.99
CA VAL A 56 -3.92 20.87 13.38
C VAL A 56 -3.95 22.39 13.57
N HIS A 57 -3.37 23.15 12.65
CA HIS A 57 -3.39 24.61 12.72
C HIS A 57 -4.82 25.17 12.70
N THR A 58 -5.64 24.72 11.76
CA THR A 58 -7.04 25.18 11.62
C THR A 58 -7.85 24.85 12.88
N VAL A 59 -7.76 23.61 13.37
CA VAL A 59 -8.50 23.16 14.55
C VAL A 59 -8.02 23.85 15.83
N SER A 60 -6.70 24.05 15.98
CA SER A 60 -6.12 24.72 17.15
C SER A 60 -6.60 26.17 17.34
N THR A 61 -7.07 26.81 16.26
CA THR A 61 -7.62 28.18 16.32
C THR A 61 -8.96 28.23 17.06
N PHE A 62 -9.74 27.15 17.02
CA PHE A 62 -11.08 27.07 17.62
C PHE A 62 -11.15 26.15 18.85
N ALA A 63 -10.32 25.12 18.89
CA ALA A 63 -10.35 24.05 19.89
C ALA A 63 -8.97 23.86 20.56
N ALA A 64 -8.31 24.95 20.96
CA ALA A 64 -6.97 24.92 21.57
C ALA A 64 -6.86 24.07 22.86
N HIS A 65 -7.98 23.79 23.52
CA HIS A 65 -8.04 22.94 24.71
C HIS A 65 -7.97 21.44 24.39
N GLU A 66 -8.20 21.04 23.14
CA GLU A 66 -8.21 19.64 22.67
C GLU A 66 -6.79 19.11 22.38
N LYS A 67 -5.83 19.39 23.27
CA LYS A 67 -4.42 19.06 23.06
C LYS A 67 -4.19 17.56 22.88
N ALA A 68 -4.88 16.72 23.65
CA ALA A 68 -4.73 15.27 23.56
C ALA A 68 -5.05 14.74 22.15
N ILE A 69 -6.09 15.28 21.51
CA ILE A 69 -6.50 14.89 20.14
C ILE A 69 -5.50 15.43 19.11
N LEU A 70 -5.04 16.67 19.27
CA LEU A 70 -4.06 17.29 18.37
C LEU A 70 -2.67 16.64 18.46
N ASP A 71 -2.25 16.23 19.66
CA ASP A 71 -1.01 15.50 19.89
C ASP A 71 -1.11 14.09 19.29
N HIS A 72 -2.24 13.41 19.48
CA HIS A 72 -2.50 12.09 18.92
C HIS A 72 -2.39 12.10 17.38
N VAL A 73 -3.06 13.02 16.68
CA VAL A 73 -2.96 13.09 15.21
C VAL A 73 -1.57 13.47 14.72
N THR A 74 -0.83 14.28 15.50
CA THR A 74 0.56 14.62 15.20
C THR A 74 1.48 13.40 15.35
N SER A 75 1.26 12.58 16.38
CA SER A 75 2.00 11.34 16.60
C SER A 75 1.70 10.29 15.53
N ALA A 76 0.42 10.12 15.16
CA ALA A 76 0.00 9.19 14.11
C ALA A 76 0.57 9.58 12.74
N ARG A 77 0.65 10.88 12.44
CA ARG A 77 1.35 11.39 11.25
C ARG A 77 2.82 10.98 11.23
N ALA A 78 3.50 11.09 12.37
CA ALA A 78 4.90 10.68 12.49
C ALA A 78 5.06 9.16 12.30
N ALA A 79 4.13 8.37 12.84
CA ALA A 79 4.11 6.91 12.65
C ALA A 79 3.96 6.53 11.17
N VAL A 80 3.04 7.17 10.43
CA VAL A 80 2.89 6.94 8.97
C VAL A 80 4.16 7.32 8.21
N THR A 81 4.75 8.46 8.54
CA THR A 81 5.99 8.92 7.90
C THR A 81 7.15 7.94 8.14
N ALA A 82 7.24 7.36 9.33
CA ALA A 82 8.23 6.33 9.62
C ALA A 82 7.92 5.02 8.86
N ALA A 83 6.66 4.60 8.84
CA ALA A 83 6.25 3.34 8.22
C ALA A 83 6.45 3.31 6.70
N THR A 84 6.25 4.44 5.99
CA THR A 84 6.46 4.52 4.53
C THR A 84 7.94 4.39 4.14
N THR A 85 8.88 4.67 5.06
CA THR A 85 10.32 4.44 4.82
C THR A 85 10.75 2.98 5.02
N GLY A 86 9.94 2.20 5.72
CA GLY A 86 10.21 0.79 6.00
C GLY A 86 9.87 -0.14 4.83
N ARG A 87 10.14 -1.44 4.96
CA ARG A 87 9.74 -2.49 3.99
C ARG A 87 8.51 -3.30 4.41
N SER A 88 8.02 -3.12 5.63
CA SER A 88 6.90 -3.90 6.15
C SER A 88 5.56 -3.31 5.69
N VAL A 89 4.72 -4.16 5.10
CA VAL A 89 3.34 -3.84 4.74
C VAL A 89 2.47 -3.77 5.99
N ALA A 90 2.68 -4.69 6.94
CA ALA A 90 1.98 -4.68 8.22
C ALA A 90 2.19 -3.39 9.02
N GLN A 91 3.43 -2.87 9.06
CA GLN A 91 3.71 -1.60 9.74
C GLN A 91 3.02 -0.41 9.07
N ARG A 92 2.95 -0.38 7.73
CA ARG A 92 2.22 0.65 6.98
C ARG A 92 0.73 0.63 7.30
N SER A 93 0.12 -0.56 7.20
CA SER A 93 -1.30 -0.76 7.50
C SER A 93 -1.64 -0.37 8.94
N ALA A 94 -0.81 -0.74 9.92
CA ALA A 94 -1.03 -0.38 11.31
C ALA A 94 -0.96 1.14 11.54
N ALA A 95 0.08 1.79 11.01
CA ALA A 95 0.26 3.24 11.14
C ALA A 95 -0.85 4.02 10.42
N GLU A 96 -1.30 3.53 9.27
CA GLU A 96 -2.44 4.08 8.54
C GLU A 96 -3.73 4.01 9.35
N GLY A 97 -4.04 2.84 9.95
CA GLY A 97 -5.23 2.69 10.78
C GLY A 97 -5.23 3.60 12.03
N GLU A 98 -4.06 3.83 12.62
CA GLU A 98 -3.88 4.79 13.70
C GLU A 98 -4.11 6.23 13.23
N LEU A 99 -3.59 6.59 12.05
CA LEU A 99 -3.85 7.90 11.45
C LEU A 99 -5.34 8.10 11.13
N ASP A 100 -6.01 7.07 10.62
CA ASP A 100 -7.44 7.14 10.31
C ASP A 100 -8.27 7.39 11.58
N THR A 101 -7.96 6.66 12.65
CA THR A 101 -8.57 6.85 13.97
C THR A 101 -8.35 8.28 14.50
N ALA A 102 -7.11 8.77 14.44
CA ALA A 102 -6.75 10.09 14.93
C ALA A 102 -7.42 11.21 14.12
N VAL A 103 -7.45 11.09 12.79
CA VAL A 103 -8.16 12.04 11.91
C VAL A 103 -9.65 12.01 12.21
N GLY A 104 -10.26 10.83 12.38
CA GLY A 104 -11.67 10.71 12.75
C GLY A 104 -12.02 11.45 14.05
N GLN A 105 -11.16 11.36 15.07
CA GLN A 105 -11.33 12.12 16.32
C GLN A 105 -11.27 13.63 16.10
N VAL A 106 -10.33 14.10 15.28
CA VAL A 106 -10.24 15.54 14.94
C VAL A 106 -11.47 16.01 14.18
N LEU A 107 -11.98 15.22 13.24
CA LEU A 107 -13.19 15.56 12.48
C LEU A 107 -14.44 15.59 13.36
N ALA A 108 -14.51 14.73 14.38
CA ALA A 108 -15.60 14.73 15.36
C ALA A 108 -15.67 16.04 16.17
N LEU A 109 -14.57 16.77 16.34
CA LEU A 109 -14.58 18.09 16.99
C LEU A 109 -15.46 19.11 16.25
N GLY A 110 -15.67 18.96 14.95
CA GLY A 110 -16.60 19.81 14.20
C GLY A 110 -18.03 19.80 14.80
N GLN A 111 -18.45 18.68 15.40
CA GLN A 111 -19.77 18.57 16.04
C GLN A 111 -19.84 19.36 17.35
N ALA A 112 -18.75 19.38 18.12
CA ALA A 112 -18.65 20.10 19.38
C ALA A 112 -18.38 21.60 19.19
N TYR A 113 -17.78 22.00 18.06
CA TYR A 113 -17.38 23.38 17.76
C TYR A 113 -18.04 23.87 16.45
N PRO A 114 -19.26 24.44 16.48
CA PRO A 114 -19.98 24.87 15.27
C PRO A 114 -19.24 25.90 14.40
N GLN A 115 -18.41 26.74 15.03
CA GLN A 115 -17.57 27.72 14.34
C GLN A 115 -16.48 27.05 13.48
N LEU A 116 -15.92 25.93 13.96
CA LEU A 116 -14.97 25.12 13.20
C LEU A 116 -15.68 24.44 12.02
N ASN A 117 -16.88 23.89 12.23
CA ASN A 117 -17.66 23.23 11.19
C ASN A 117 -18.07 24.18 10.05
N SER A 118 -18.23 25.47 10.36
CA SER A 118 -18.54 26.51 9.38
C SER A 118 -17.30 27.13 8.72
N SER A 119 -16.09 26.73 9.12
CA SER A 119 -14.84 27.25 8.56
C SER A 119 -14.58 26.65 7.19
N ASN A 120 -14.46 27.50 6.15
CA ASN A 120 -14.13 27.05 4.80
C ASN A 120 -12.83 26.23 4.76
N ASN A 121 -11.79 26.65 5.49
CA ASN A 121 -10.53 25.92 5.56
C ASN A 121 -10.71 24.49 6.11
N PHE A 122 -11.59 24.31 7.10
CA PHE A 122 -11.85 23.00 7.69
C PHE A 122 -12.66 22.10 6.76
N LEU A 123 -13.66 22.66 6.06
CA LEU A 123 -14.44 21.96 5.04
C LEU A 123 -13.57 21.53 3.85
N ASP A 124 -12.67 22.39 3.39
CA ASP A 124 -11.73 22.07 2.32
C ASP A 124 -10.75 20.96 2.73
N LEU A 125 -10.26 20.99 3.98
CA LEU A 125 -9.39 19.93 4.50
C LEU A 125 -10.13 18.59 4.62
N GLN A 126 -11.37 18.60 5.11
CA GLN A 126 -12.22 17.40 5.12
C GLN A 126 -12.37 16.80 3.73
N ARG A 127 -12.69 17.64 2.73
CA ARG A 127 -12.82 17.18 1.35
C ARG A 127 -11.54 16.57 0.81
N ASN A 128 -10.38 17.21 1.04
CA ASN A 128 -9.09 16.69 0.61
C ASN A 128 -8.71 15.38 1.30
N LEU A 129 -9.04 15.24 2.60
CA LEU A 129 -8.81 14.01 3.35
C LEU A 129 -9.68 12.87 2.81
N THR A 130 -10.96 13.12 2.55
CA THR A 130 -11.87 12.13 1.94
C THR A 130 -11.39 11.72 0.55
N GLU A 131 -11.03 12.67 -0.31
CA GLU A 131 -10.52 12.37 -1.64
C GLU A 131 -9.23 11.53 -1.59
N THR A 132 -8.36 11.81 -0.62
CA THR A 132 -7.13 11.03 -0.42
C THR A 132 -7.46 9.62 0.09
N GLU A 133 -8.46 9.47 0.96
CA GLU A 133 -8.91 8.16 1.44
C GLU A 133 -9.52 7.31 0.31
N ASP A 134 -10.32 7.91 -0.57
CA ASP A 134 -10.88 7.22 -1.74
C ASP A 134 -9.77 6.71 -2.67
N LYS A 135 -8.74 7.54 -2.91
CA LYS A 135 -7.55 7.14 -3.71
C LYS A 135 -6.74 6.06 -3.01
N LEU A 136 -6.58 6.17 -1.70
CA LEU A 136 -5.87 5.18 -0.89
C LEU A 136 -6.60 3.84 -0.91
N ALA A 137 -7.93 3.82 -0.79
CA ALA A 137 -8.74 2.61 -0.92
C ALA A 137 -8.55 1.93 -2.28
N PHE A 138 -8.52 2.69 -3.37
CA PHE A 138 -8.20 2.16 -4.70
C PHE A 138 -6.76 1.62 -4.77
N ALA A 139 -5.78 2.34 -4.21
CA ALA A 139 -4.38 1.90 -4.18
C ALA A 139 -4.20 0.58 -3.39
N ARG A 140 -4.90 0.41 -2.26
CA ARG A 140 -4.94 -0.85 -1.49
C ARG A 140 -5.50 -1.99 -2.33
N GLN A 141 -6.61 -1.76 -3.03
CA GLN A 141 -7.20 -2.77 -3.92
C GLN A 141 -6.21 -3.15 -5.04
N TYR A 142 -5.63 -2.17 -5.71
CA TYR A 142 -4.66 -2.39 -6.79
C TYR A 142 -3.43 -3.18 -6.32
N TYR A 143 -2.91 -2.87 -5.13
CA TYR A 143 -1.84 -3.64 -4.50
C TYR A 143 -2.26 -5.08 -4.22
N ASN A 144 -3.44 -5.29 -3.62
CA ASN A 144 -3.94 -6.62 -3.32
C ASN A 144 -4.16 -7.47 -4.59
N ASP A 145 -4.62 -6.86 -5.68
CA ASP A 145 -4.77 -7.52 -6.98
C ASP A 145 -3.41 -7.92 -7.58
N ALA A 146 -2.40 -7.04 -7.45
CA ALA A 146 -1.03 -7.34 -7.86
C ALA A 146 -0.43 -8.49 -7.04
N VAL A 147 -0.61 -8.47 -5.71
CA VAL A 147 -0.17 -9.54 -4.80
C VAL A 147 -0.89 -10.85 -5.11
N ALA A 148 -2.20 -10.83 -5.36
CA ALA A 148 -2.94 -12.04 -5.75
C ALA A 148 -2.41 -12.64 -7.05
N THR A 149 -2.07 -11.79 -8.03
CA THR A 149 -1.48 -12.22 -9.29
C THR A 149 -0.09 -12.83 -9.08
N LEU A 150 0.74 -12.20 -8.25
CA LEU A 150 2.07 -12.69 -7.90
C LEU A 150 1.99 -14.04 -7.18
N ASN A 151 1.23 -14.12 -6.09
CA ASN A 151 1.12 -15.32 -5.26
C ASN A 151 0.56 -16.50 -6.07
N ARG A 152 -0.43 -16.26 -6.93
CA ARG A 152 -0.93 -17.28 -7.87
C ARG A 152 0.14 -17.73 -8.85
N THR A 153 0.95 -16.81 -9.38
CA THR A 153 2.03 -17.14 -10.32
C THR A 153 3.13 -17.94 -9.61
N VAL A 154 3.51 -17.57 -8.38
CA VAL A 154 4.51 -18.29 -7.57
C VAL A 154 4.06 -19.71 -7.23
N THR A 155 2.77 -19.93 -7.02
CA THR A 155 2.22 -21.24 -6.59
C THR A 155 1.82 -22.15 -7.75
N SER A 156 1.74 -21.64 -8.98
CA SER A 156 1.22 -22.41 -10.12
C SER A 156 2.31 -23.10 -10.93
N ILE A 157 2.02 -24.30 -11.42
CA ILE A 157 2.86 -25.01 -12.40
C ILE A 157 2.68 -24.35 -13.78
N PRO A 158 3.74 -24.16 -14.58
CA PRO A 158 5.13 -24.57 -14.34
C PRO A 158 5.99 -23.54 -13.57
N TRP A 159 5.45 -22.39 -13.21
CA TRP A 159 6.19 -21.23 -12.70
C TRP A 159 6.77 -21.42 -11.30
N MET A 160 6.16 -22.25 -10.46
CA MET A 160 6.63 -22.56 -9.10
C MET A 160 8.10 -23.03 -9.08
N PHE A 161 8.53 -23.79 -10.10
CA PHE A 161 9.92 -24.25 -10.22
C PHE A 161 10.92 -23.13 -10.57
N VAL A 162 10.43 -22.01 -11.07
CA VAL A 162 11.23 -20.84 -11.48
C VAL A 162 11.26 -19.76 -10.39
N ALA A 163 10.34 -19.79 -9.41
CA ALA A 163 10.23 -18.79 -8.35
C ALA A 163 11.51 -18.61 -7.52
N GLY A 164 12.12 -19.73 -7.08
CA GLY A 164 13.38 -19.73 -6.33
C GLY A 164 14.53 -19.04 -7.09
N PRO A 165 14.88 -19.50 -8.30
CA PRO A 165 15.89 -18.85 -9.15
C PRO A 165 15.57 -17.39 -9.49
N ALA A 166 14.28 -17.04 -9.62
CA ALA A 166 13.85 -15.66 -9.84
C ALA A 166 13.99 -14.76 -8.60
N GLY A 167 14.23 -15.33 -7.41
CA GLY A 167 14.27 -14.58 -6.15
C GLY A 167 12.92 -13.95 -5.81
N VAL A 168 11.83 -14.55 -6.29
CA VAL A 168 10.46 -14.06 -6.11
C VAL A 168 9.74 -15.01 -5.18
N SER A 169 9.10 -14.44 -4.16
CA SER A 169 8.33 -15.18 -3.15
C SER A 169 6.95 -14.54 -2.98
N GLU A 170 6.06 -15.25 -2.30
CA GLU A 170 4.75 -14.72 -1.95
C GLU A 170 4.87 -13.43 -1.14
N ARG A 171 3.92 -12.53 -1.34
CA ARG A 171 3.82 -11.25 -0.63
C ARG A 171 2.57 -11.23 0.22
N GLU A 172 2.64 -10.50 1.33
CA GLU A 172 1.51 -10.27 2.21
C GLU A 172 0.51 -9.32 1.54
N TYR A 173 -0.78 -9.56 1.77
CA TYR A 173 -1.82 -8.61 1.38
C TYR A 173 -1.81 -7.38 2.29
N TYR A 174 -2.23 -6.25 1.75
CA TYR A 174 -2.55 -5.06 2.54
C TYR A 174 -3.88 -5.30 3.24
N GLN A 175 -3.82 -5.64 4.52
CA GLN A 175 -5.01 -5.83 5.35
C GLN A 175 -5.43 -4.47 5.92
N THR A 176 -6.71 -4.16 5.90
CA THR A 176 -7.27 -3.11 6.76
C THR A 176 -7.60 -3.77 8.10
N PRO A 177 -7.21 -3.21 9.26
CA PRO A 177 -7.66 -3.72 10.55
C PRO A 177 -9.19 -3.82 10.53
N ARG A 178 -9.74 -5.01 10.86
CA ARG A 178 -11.19 -5.21 10.99
C ARG A 178 -11.70 -4.57 12.27
#